data_AF-A0A3A4R137-F1
#
_entry.id   AF-A0A3A4R137-F1
#
_cell.length_a   1.000
_cell.length_b   1.000
_cell.length_c   1.000
_cell.angle_alpha   90.00
_cell.angle_beta   90.00
_cell.angle_gamma   90.00
#
_symmetry.space_group_name_H-M   'P 1'
#
loop_
_entity.id
_entity.type
_entity.pdbx_description
1 polymer ?
#
loop_
_entity_poly.entity_id
_entity_poly.type
_entity_poly.pdbx_seq_one_letter_code
_entity_poly.pdbx_strand_id
1 'polypeptide(L)' 'MRHFSKATYTLTHGGKFYIIEYVPARVCRETGEQLFSPDTVEHIQDLIKGGKKPARVIEPPIYEYA' A
#
# COMPACT_ATOMS: atom_id res chain seq x y z
N MET A 1 10.96 19.14 -4.41
CA MET A 1 11.48 18.83 -3.05
C MET A 1 10.76 17.61 -2.47
N ARG A 2 11.46 16.60 -1.92
CA ARG A 2 10.85 15.41 -1.28
C ARG A 2 10.68 15.61 0.23
N HIS A 3 9.61 15.09 0.82
CA HIS A 3 9.38 15.13 2.27
C HIS A 3 8.94 13.76 2.79
N PHE A 4 9.17 13.50 4.08
CA PHE A 4 8.64 12.33 4.74
C PHE A 4 7.14 12.51 5.01
N SER A 5 6.37 11.47 4.73
CA SER A 5 4.93 11.43 4.93
C SER A 5 4.47 9.99 5.13
N LYS A 6 3.15 9.82 5.26
CA LYS A 6 2.45 8.54 5.22
C LYS A 6 1.63 8.45 3.93
N ALA A 7 1.66 7.30 3.28
CA ALA A 7 0.95 7.04 2.04
C ALA A 7 0.11 5.75 2.14
N THR A 8 -0.83 5.60 1.21
CA THR A 8 -1.56 4.36 1.02
C THR A 8 -0.85 3.53 -0.04
N TYR A 9 -0.49 2.29 0.28
CA TYR A 9 0.11 1.34 -0.64
C TYR A 9 -0.95 0.30 -1.05
N THR A 10 -1.25 0.20 -2.33
CA THR A 10 -2.20 -0.77 -2.87
C THR A 10 -1.51 -1.81 -3.73
N LEU A 11 -1.94 -3.07 -3.62
CA LEU A 11 -1.41 -4.15 -4.44
C LEU A 11 -2.41 -5.29 -4.60
N THR A 12 -2.23 -6.06 -5.66
CA THR A 12 -2.91 -7.34 -5.86
C THR A 12 -1.95 -8.49 -5.57
N HIS A 13 -2.41 -9.48 -4.80
CA HIS A 13 -1.63 -10.68 -4.53
C HIS A 13 -2.56 -11.88 -4.31
N GLY A 14 -2.29 -13.01 -4.97
CA GLY A 14 -3.11 -14.22 -4.83
C GLY A 14 -4.60 -14.02 -5.11
N GLY A 15 -4.95 -13.16 -6.08
CA GLY A 15 -6.34 -12.84 -6.42
C GLY A 15 -7.08 -11.92 -5.44
N LYS A 16 -6.38 -11.39 -4.41
CA LYS A 16 -6.94 -10.44 -3.44
C LYS A 16 -6.35 -9.04 -3.65
N PHE A 17 -7.17 -8.02 -3.40
CA PHE A 17 -6.74 -6.62 -3.39
C PHE A 17 -6.43 -6.20 -1.95
N TYR A 18 -5.25 -5.64 -1.75
CA TYR A 18 -4.75 -5.20 -0.45
C TYR A 18 -4.58 -3.68 -0.44
N ILE A 19 -4.99 -3.08 0.68
CA ILE A 19 -4.81 -1.67 0.98
C ILE A 19 -4.04 -1.58 2.29
N ILE A 20 -2.80 -1.07 2.24
CA ILE A 20 -1.97 -0.82 3.41
C ILE A 20 -1.98 0.67 3.68
N GLU A 21 -2.58 1.07 4.79
CA GLU A 21 -2.69 2.47 5.20
C GLU A 21 -1.47 2.91 5.99
N TYR A 22 -1.20 4.22 5.96
CA TYR A 22 -0.19 4.88 6.79
C TYR A 22 1.26 4.39 6.59
N VAL A 23 1.59 3.93 5.39
CA VAL A 23 2.92 3.42 5.04
C VAL A 23 3.93 4.58 5.03
N PRO A 24 5.06 4.48 5.75
CA PRO A 24 6.11 5.48 5.70
C PRO A 24 6.66 5.63 4.27
N ALA A 25 6.65 6.86 3.75
CA ALA A 25 7.10 7.13 2.40
C ALA A 25 7.84 8.48 2.31
N ARG A 26 8.74 8.59 1.33
CA ARG A 26 9.24 9.87 0.84
C ARG A 26 8.39 10.29 -0.33
N VAL A 27 7.71 11.43 -0.22
CA VAL A 27 6.78 11.93 -1.24
C VAL A 27 7.38 13.16 -1.92
N CYS A 28 7.39 13.16 -3.26
CA CYS A 28 7.73 14.34 -4.04
C CYS A 28 6.57 15.34 -4.02
N ARG A 29 6.80 16.57 -3.58
CA ARG A 29 5.75 17.60 -3.51
C ARG A 29 5.21 18.01 -4.88
N GLU A 30 6.02 17.91 -5.92
CA GLU A 30 5.68 18.41 -7.26
C GLU A 30 4.93 17.36 -8.08
N THR A 31 5.31 16.09 -7.96
CA THR A 31 4.78 15.00 -8.80
C THR A 31 3.87 14.04 -8.05
N GLY A 32 3.91 14.04 -6.71
CA GLY A 32 3.23 13.03 -5.89
C GLY A 32 3.93 11.67 -5.87
N GLU A 33 5.07 11.51 -6.54
CA GLU A 33 5.85 10.26 -6.53
C GLU A 33 6.16 9.80 -5.11
N GLN A 34 5.91 8.52 -4.83
CA GLN A 34 6.10 7.90 -3.52
C GLN A 34 7.28 6.91 -3.58
N LEU A 35 8.27 7.12 -2.71
CA LEU A 35 9.39 6.22 -2.53
C LEU A 35 9.26 5.49 -1.18
N PHE A 36 9.36 4.16 -1.22
CA PHE A 36 9.33 3.29 -0.04
C PHE A 36 10.72 2.67 0.18
N SER A 37 11.16 2.56 1.44
CA SER A 37 12.42 1.87 1.76
C SER A 37 12.28 0.36 1.57
N PRO A 38 13.38 -0.37 1.34
CA PRO A 38 13.37 -1.85 1.34
C PRO A 38 12.69 -2.43 2.59
N ASP A 39 13.09 -2.01 3.79
CA ASP A 39 12.50 -2.46 5.06
C ASP A 39 10.98 -2.24 5.12
N THR A 40 10.49 -1.14 4.55
CA THR A 40 9.04 -0.86 4.49
C THR A 40 8.33 -1.87 3.61
N VAL A 41 8.92 -2.20 2.45
CA VAL A 41 8.34 -3.16 1.50
C VAL A 41 8.39 -4.57 2.06
N GLU A 42 9.48 -4.96 2.72
CA GLU A 42 9.60 -6.27 3.40
C GLU A 42 8.52 -6.41 4.49
N HIS A 43 8.33 -5.38 5.32
CA HIS A 43 7.30 -5.39 6.34
C HIS A 43 5.89 -5.54 5.75
N ILE A 44 5.60 -4.90 4.61
CA ILE A 44 4.31 -5.08 3.90
C ILE A 44 4.13 -6.53 3.46
N GLN A 45 5.17 -7.16 2.91
CA GLN A 45 5.09 -8.55 2.50
C GLN A 45 4.83 -9.49 3.69
N ASP A 46 5.47 -9.23 4.83
CA ASP A 46 5.27 -10.00 6.06
C ASP A 46 3.84 -9.84 6.60
N LEU A 47 3.24 -8.64 6.51
CA LEU A 47 1.85 -8.43 6.88
C LEU A 47 0.90 -9.29 6.03
N ILE A 48 1.20 -9.43 4.73
CA ILE A 48 0.37 -10.19 3.78
C ILE A 48 0.57 -11.70 3.98
N LYS A 49 1.82 -12.15 4.18
CA LYS A 49 2.17 -13.57 4.36
C LYS A 49 1.82 -14.09 5.76
N GLY A 50 1.99 -13.25 6.78
CA GLY A 50 1.90 -13.62 8.19
C GLY A 50 0.49 -13.83 8.73
N GLY A 51 -0.54 -13.69 7.89
CA GLY A 51 -1.93 -14.00 8.26
C GLY A 51 -2.51 -13.11 9.36
N LYS A 52 -1.90 -11.95 9.64
CA LYS A 52 -2.41 -10.98 10.61
C LYS A 52 -3.82 -10.54 10.17
N LYS A 53 -4.77 -10.54 11.12
CA LYS A 53 -6.12 -10.04 10.83
C LYS A 53 -6.05 -8.58 10.39
N PRO A 54 -6.68 -8.20 9.26
CA PRO A 54 -6.70 -6.82 8.81
C PRO A 54 -7.48 -5.95 9.80
N ALA A 55 -7.14 -4.66 9.85
CA ALA A 55 -7.86 -3.69 10.70
C ALA A 55 -9.33 -3.56 10.28
N ARG A 56 -9.60 -3.68 8.98
CA ARG A 56 -10.94 -3.78 8.39
C ARG A 56 -10.86 -4.46 7.02
N VAL A 57 -11.97 -5.06 6.59
CA VAL A 57 -12.14 -5.61 5.23
C VAL A 57 -13.20 -4.80 4.53
N ILE A 58 -12.96 -4.47 3.26
CA ILE A 58 -13.94 -3.84 2.38
C ILE A 58 -14.12 -4.69 1.13
N GLU A 59 -15.31 -4.65 0.54
CA GLU A 59 -15.64 -5.34 -0.72
C GLU A 59 -15.95 -4.27 -1.78
N PRO A 60 -14.93 -3.75 -2.48
CA PRO A 60 -15.15 -2.69 -3.47
C PRO A 60 -15.81 -3.28 -4.73
N PRO A 61 -16.79 -2.58 -5.34
CA PRO A 61 -17.31 -2.98 -6.65
C PRO A 61 -16.20 -2.88 -7.71
N ILE A 62 -16.11 -3.90 -8.55
CA ILE A 62 -15.16 -3.96 -9.67
C ILE A 62 -15.94 -3.76 -10.97
N TYR A 63 -15.47 -2.85 -11.81
CA TYR A 63 -16.02 -2.58 -13.12
C TYR A 63 -15.00 -2.98 -14.18
N GLU A 64 -15.44 -3.69 -15.21
CA GLU A 64 -14.65 -3.92 -16.42
C GLU A 64 -14.72 -2.67 -17.30
N TYR A 65 -13.57 -2.21 -17.79
CA TYR A 65 -13.52 -1.15 -18.79
C TYR A 65 -13.85 -1.78 -20.15
N ALA A 66 -14.99 -1.39 -20.72
CA ALA A 66 -15.59 -1.96 -21.93
C ALA A 66 -14.65 -2.04 -23.14
#